data_AF-A0A859CSS8-F1
#
_entry.id   AF-A0A859CSS8-F1
#
_cell.length_a   1.000
_cell.length_b   1.000
_cell.length_c   1.000
_cell.angle_alpha   90.00
_cell.angle_beta   90.00
_cell.angle_gamma   90.00
#
_symmetry.space_group_name_H-M   'P 1'
#
loop_
_entity.id
_entity.type
_entity.pdbx_description
1 polymer ?
#
loop_
_entity_poly.entity_id
_entity_poly.type
_entity_poly.pdbx_seq_one_letter_code
_entity_poly.pdbx_strand_id
1 'polypeptide(L)'
;MSKPNLNFPLTLKQCRVIREIMKKGTEKEASSSLNLSQSSVSRSLSQAEQALQVDIFTRGWSGAEPTSAGEVVISSCNSILQAISGTECQLQSNVTALLKLKTYVEWRHLLIVEAVVKVGSASVAAQTLGMTQPAVSKTLKEIENMVQQPLFSRARRGLIPQAAAKQLASLFLRISPVAQSLQHSLQSLPNELTGRLSVGMLSFSCQDIVPIAFASIFKQHSGIRLQAMQGPYHMLANALRQGEIDCFLGLMRKGPIHPELIELPLLPAQYALIARADHPIHNDAKTLNNLVNERWIVARHGTPIRDYFESLFHSIDNKPPIQALEMLTFASSEELVIHSDAIALLFYDDWNISKLNPRLKQISIPLPNPECTIGITLHRERQSAIIQTFIEELKLTIKHKSPSTQL
;
A
#
# COMPACT_ATOMS: atom_id res chain seq x y z
N MET A 1 37.90 2.98 -20.12
CA MET A 1 38.22 3.57 -18.80
C MET A 1 37.49 2.77 -17.75
N SER A 2 38.23 1.99 -16.95
CA SER A 2 37.68 1.10 -15.93
C SER A 2 37.16 1.93 -14.75
N LYS A 3 35.88 1.79 -14.40
CA LYS A 3 35.35 2.35 -13.14
C LYS A 3 35.98 1.55 -11.98
N PRO A 4 36.38 2.19 -10.86
CA PRO A 4 36.76 1.44 -9.67
C PRO A 4 35.60 0.52 -9.29
N ASN A 5 35.90 -0.75 -9.02
CA ASN A 5 34.88 -1.79 -8.78
C ASN A 5 34.27 -1.59 -7.38
N LEU A 6 33.40 -0.60 -7.27
CA LEU A 6 32.62 -0.29 -6.08
C LEU A 6 31.44 -1.25 -6.03
N ASN A 7 31.54 -2.30 -5.21
CA ASN A 7 30.47 -3.26 -5.00
C ASN A 7 29.41 -2.71 -4.03
N PHE A 8 28.75 -1.60 -4.41
CA PHE A 8 27.60 -1.08 -3.70
C PHE A 8 26.32 -1.39 -4.49
N PRO A 9 25.28 -1.96 -3.86
CA PRO A 9 24.07 -2.35 -4.57
C PRO A 9 23.29 -1.15 -5.10
N LEU A 10 23.42 0.01 -4.46
CA LEU A 10 22.75 1.25 -4.84
C LEU A 10 23.74 2.40 -5.03
N THR A 11 23.49 3.21 -6.06
CA THR A 11 24.14 4.51 -6.25
C THR A 11 23.53 5.56 -5.30
N LEU A 12 24.30 6.59 -4.94
CA LEU A 12 23.76 7.71 -4.16
C LEU A 12 22.63 8.46 -4.89
N LYS A 13 22.59 8.42 -6.22
CA LYS A 13 21.45 8.94 -7.01
C LYS A 13 20.19 8.13 -6.75
N GLN A 14 20.28 6.80 -6.77
CA GLN A 14 19.15 5.92 -6.46
C GLN A 14 18.67 6.15 -5.02
N CYS A 15 19.57 6.27 -4.03
CA CYS A 15 19.17 6.58 -2.66
C CYS A 15 18.37 7.89 -2.56
N ARG A 16 18.78 8.94 -3.29
CA ARG A 16 18.06 10.23 -3.34
C ARG A 16 16.67 10.09 -3.96
N VAL A 17 16.58 9.34 -5.07
CA VAL A 17 15.30 9.06 -5.75
C VAL A 17 14.34 8.32 -4.82
N ILE A 18 14.78 7.21 -4.22
CA ILE A 18 13.97 6.38 -3.32
C ILE A 18 13.44 7.22 -2.14
N ARG A 19 14.31 7.99 -1.47
CA ARG A 19 13.90 8.86 -0.37
C ARG A 19 12.87 9.91 -0.81
N GLU A 20 13.05 10.50 -2.00
CA GLU A 20 12.14 11.54 -2.47
C GLU A 20 10.77 10.99 -2.88
N ILE A 21 10.72 9.80 -3.50
CA ILE A 21 9.46 9.09 -3.75
C ILE A 21 8.72 8.83 -2.45
N MET A 22 9.40 8.31 -1.43
CA MET A 22 8.80 8.08 -0.11
C MET A 22 8.26 9.37 0.52
N LYS A 23 8.98 10.49 0.37
CA LYS A 23 8.58 11.78 0.95
C LYS A 23 7.40 12.45 0.22
N LYS A 24 7.30 12.26 -1.11
CA LYS A 24 6.32 12.93 -1.96
C LYS A 24 5.11 12.04 -2.31
N GLY A 25 5.20 10.75 -2.07
CA GLY A 25 4.14 9.78 -2.41
C GLY A 25 4.02 9.49 -3.91
N THR A 26 4.63 10.25 -4.83
CA THR A 26 4.56 9.89 -6.26
C THR A 26 5.88 10.12 -7.00
N GLU A 27 6.14 9.32 -8.04
CA GLU A 27 7.29 9.53 -8.93
C GLU A 27 7.25 10.89 -9.63
N LYS A 28 6.04 11.35 -9.99
CA LYS A 28 5.82 12.65 -10.63
C LYS A 28 6.28 13.79 -9.72
N GLU A 29 5.79 13.84 -8.49
CA GLU A 29 6.19 14.89 -7.53
C GLU A 29 7.66 14.78 -7.13
N ALA A 30 8.19 13.56 -6.97
CA ALA A 30 9.61 13.34 -6.74
C ALA A 30 10.48 13.88 -7.89
N SER A 31 10.04 13.70 -9.14
CA SER A 31 10.75 14.22 -10.31
C SER A 31 10.82 15.75 -10.33
N SER A 32 9.72 16.42 -9.99
CA SER A 32 9.68 17.88 -9.85
C SER A 32 10.60 18.37 -8.72
N SER A 33 10.60 17.69 -7.57
CA SER A 33 11.46 18.04 -6.42
C SER A 33 12.96 17.87 -6.73
N LEU A 34 13.32 16.84 -7.49
CA LEU A 34 14.71 16.53 -7.86
C LEU A 34 15.20 17.26 -9.12
N ASN A 35 14.34 18.03 -9.80
CA ASN A 35 14.61 18.59 -11.13
C ASN A 35 15.06 17.52 -12.15
N LEU A 36 14.37 16.39 -12.16
CA LEU A 36 14.58 15.28 -13.09
C LEU A 36 13.33 15.04 -13.95
N SER A 37 13.47 14.35 -15.07
CA SER A 37 12.31 13.82 -15.78
C SER A 37 11.68 12.68 -14.98
N GLN A 38 10.36 12.52 -15.05
CA GLN A 38 9.65 11.38 -14.45
C GLN A 38 10.22 10.04 -14.96
N SER A 39 10.55 9.96 -16.26
CA SER A 39 11.19 8.77 -16.84
C SER A 39 12.56 8.45 -16.23
N SER A 40 13.35 9.46 -15.81
CA SER A 40 14.61 9.23 -15.11
C SER A 40 14.39 8.76 -13.67
N VAL A 41 13.33 9.21 -13.00
CA VAL A 41 12.98 8.76 -11.65
C VAL A 41 12.55 7.30 -11.71
N SER A 42 11.59 6.98 -12.58
CA SER A 42 11.10 5.62 -12.80
C SER A 42 12.24 4.66 -13.15
N ARG A 43 13.08 4.99 -14.14
CA ARG A 43 14.24 4.16 -14.52
C ARG A 43 15.22 3.94 -13.38
N SER A 44 15.45 4.97 -12.55
CA SER A 44 16.36 4.86 -11.41
C SER A 44 15.80 3.94 -10.33
N LEU A 45 14.49 3.97 -10.09
CA LEU A 45 13.81 3.07 -9.18
C LEU A 45 13.86 1.62 -9.69
N SER A 46 13.47 1.37 -10.94
CA SER A 46 13.48 0.01 -11.51
C SER A 46 14.89 -0.59 -11.54
N GLN A 47 15.93 0.20 -11.80
CA GLN A 47 17.31 -0.27 -11.70
C GLN A 47 17.75 -0.61 -10.27
N ALA A 48 17.22 0.11 -9.27
CA ALA A 48 17.48 -0.19 -7.87
C ALA A 48 16.79 -1.49 -7.44
N GLU A 49 15.52 -1.65 -7.81
CA GLU A 49 14.72 -2.86 -7.56
C GLU A 49 15.34 -4.08 -8.23
N GLN A 50 15.78 -3.96 -9.48
CA GLN A 50 16.48 -5.04 -10.19
C GLN A 50 17.81 -5.41 -9.53
N ALA A 51 18.59 -4.42 -9.08
CA ALA A 51 19.87 -4.66 -8.41
C ALA A 51 19.73 -5.34 -7.05
N LEU A 52 18.61 -5.08 -6.36
CA LEU A 52 18.29 -5.66 -5.06
C LEU A 52 17.41 -6.92 -5.14
N GLN A 53 16.82 -7.19 -6.31
CA GLN A 53 15.83 -8.26 -6.55
C GLN A 53 14.61 -8.18 -5.62
N VAL A 54 14.15 -6.96 -5.32
CA VAL A 54 12.98 -6.69 -4.50
C VAL A 54 12.20 -5.50 -5.07
N ASP A 55 10.88 -5.51 -4.90
CA ASP A 55 10.07 -4.31 -5.12
C ASP A 55 10.22 -3.40 -3.91
N ILE A 56 10.58 -2.12 -4.11
CA ILE A 56 10.75 -1.16 -3.02
C ILE A 56 9.41 -0.51 -2.68
N PHE A 57 8.60 -0.22 -3.70
CA PHE A 57 7.29 0.39 -3.53
C PHE A 57 6.18 -0.45 -4.14
N THR A 58 4.99 -0.35 -3.55
CA THR A 58 3.73 -0.79 -4.12
C THR A 58 2.83 0.42 -4.31
N ARG A 59 1.80 0.28 -5.15
CA ARG A 59 0.81 1.33 -5.32
C ARG A 59 -0.18 1.31 -4.15
N GLY A 60 -0.67 2.48 -3.78
CA GLY A 60 -1.61 2.70 -2.69
C GLY A 60 -2.43 3.97 -2.93
N TRP A 61 -3.39 4.21 -2.04
CA TRP A 61 -4.29 5.37 -2.15
C TRP A 61 -3.57 6.72 -2.05
N SER A 62 -2.49 6.79 -1.27
CA SER A 62 -1.64 7.98 -1.16
C SER A 62 -0.46 7.98 -2.15
N GLY A 63 -0.46 7.09 -3.14
CA GLY A 63 0.60 6.91 -4.13
C GLY A 63 1.51 5.72 -3.83
N ALA A 64 2.82 5.92 -3.81
CA ALA A 64 3.83 4.90 -3.56
C ALA A 64 3.92 4.60 -2.06
N GLU A 65 3.69 3.35 -1.69
CA GLU A 65 3.84 2.85 -0.32
C GLU A 65 4.97 1.83 -0.24
N PRO A 66 5.81 1.88 0.81
CA PRO A 66 6.94 0.98 0.91
C PRO A 66 6.49 -0.46 1.17
N THR A 67 7.10 -1.40 0.47
CA THR A 67 7.08 -2.82 0.88
C THR A 67 7.96 -3.01 2.10
N SER A 68 7.95 -4.19 2.72
CA SER A 68 8.84 -4.51 3.84
C SER A 68 10.31 -4.46 3.45
N ALA A 69 10.65 -5.01 2.28
CA ALA A 69 11.98 -4.87 1.71
C ALA A 69 12.30 -3.38 1.44
N GLY A 70 11.32 -2.64 0.92
CA GLY A 70 11.37 -1.21 0.72
C GLY A 70 11.69 -0.43 1.98
N GLU A 71 11.13 -0.78 3.14
CA GLU A 71 11.41 -0.13 4.42
C GLU A 71 12.88 -0.27 4.83
N VAL A 72 13.45 -1.47 4.67
CA VAL A 72 14.89 -1.71 4.92
C VAL A 72 15.75 -0.86 3.98
N VAL A 73 15.40 -0.83 2.70
CA VAL A 73 16.11 -0.01 1.69
C VAL A 73 16.01 1.47 2.04
N ILE A 74 14.82 1.97 2.33
CA ILE A 74 14.56 3.38 2.69
C ILE A 74 15.33 3.76 3.95
N SER A 75 15.36 2.89 4.97
CA SER A 75 16.11 3.11 6.21
C SER A 75 17.62 3.24 5.94
N SER A 76 18.19 2.36 5.10
CA SER A 76 19.58 2.44 4.67
C SER A 76 19.86 3.73 3.87
N CYS A 77 19.00 4.06 2.90
CA CYS A 77 19.09 5.30 2.13
C CYS A 77 19.03 6.54 3.01
N ASN A 78 18.13 6.56 4.00
CA ASN A 78 18.00 7.67 4.95
C ASN A 78 19.26 7.83 5.80
N SER A 79 19.78 6.74 6.35
CA SER A 79 21.00 6.75 7.16
C SER A 79 22.20 7.31 6.37
N ILE A 80 22.38 6.86 5.13
CA ILE A 80 23.45 7.34 4.23
C ILE A 80 23.28 8.83 3.91
N LEU A 81 22.08 9.25 3.51
CA LEU A 81 21.83 10.63 3.09
C LEU A 81 21.80 11.65 4.25
N GLN A 82 21.43 11.20 5.45
CA GLN A 82 21.54 12.01 6.67
C GLN A 82 23.00 12.22 7.05
N ALA A 83 23.85 11.20 6.98
CA ALA A 83 25.28 11.32 7.22
C ALA A 83 25.96 12.29 6.24
N ILE A 84 25.58 12.24 4.95
CA ILE A 84 26.06 13.19 3.93
C ILE A 84 25.60 14.61 4.25
N SER A 85 24.31 14.81 4.54
CA SER A 85 23.76 16.13 4.90
C SER A 85 24.40 16.71 6.16
N GLY A 86 24.65 15.88 7.18
CA GLY A 86 25.32 16.30 8.41
C GLY A 86 26.76 16.74 8.17
N THR A 87 27.48 16.03 7.29
CA THR A 87 28.86 16.40 6.91
C THR A 87 28.87 17.70 6.09
N GLU A 88 27.91 17.88 5.17
CA GLU A 88 27.75 19.14 4.43
C GLU A 88 27.49 20.32 5.38
N CYS A 89 26.63 20.14 6.38
CA CYS A 89 26.34 21.18 7.38
C CYS A 89 27.59 21.56 8.20
N GLN A 90 28.39 20.57 8.60
CA GLN A 90 29.67 20.82 9.29
C GLN A 90 30.66 21.59 8.41
N LEU A 91 30.78 21.22 7.13
CA LEU A 91 31.66 21.90 6.18
C LEU A 91 31.20 23.32 5.87
N GLN A 92 29.88 23.55 5.77
CA GLN A 92 29.28 24.85 5.46
C GLN A 92 29.71 25.94 6.44
N SER A 93 30.00 25.61 7.71
CA SER A 93 30.49 26.57 8.70
C SER A 93 31.80 27.27 8.32
N ASN A 94 32.58 26.66 7.41
CA ASN A 94 33.89 27.18 6.99
C ASN A 94 33.84 27.99 5.69
N VAL A 95 32.68 28.06 5.02
CA VAL A 95 32.55 28.65 3.67
C VAL A 95 31.24 29.42 3.53
N THR A 96 31.29 30.63 2.95
CA THR A 96 30.09 31.45 2.71
C THR A 96 29.24 30.93 1.55
N ALA A 97 29.87 30.33 0.54
CA ALA A 97 29.18 29.77 -0.61
C ALA A 97 28.38 28.51 -0.23
N LEU A 98 27.17 28.37 -0.79
CA LEU A 98 26.34 27.19 -0.58
C LEU A 98 26.99 25.93 -1.17
N LEU A 99 27.12 24.91 -0.32
CA LEU A 99 27.66 23.61 -0.74
C LEU A 99 26.63 22.82 -1.54
N LYS A 100 27.13 21.95 -2.41
CA LYS A 100 26.29 21.09 -3.28
C LYS A 100 26.62 19.60 -3.12
N LEU A 101 27.24 19.24 -2.00
CA LEU A 101 27.70 17.89 -1.71
C LEU A 101 26.52 16.91 -1.70
N LYS A 102 25.45 17.18 -0.94
CA LYS A 102 24.30 16.27 -0.83
C LYS A 102 23.64 15.97 -2.18
N THR A 103 23.67 16.93 -3.09
CA THR A 103 22.97 16.86 -4.38
C THR A 103 23.78 16.09 -5.42
N TYR A 104 25.10 16.28 -5.49
CA TYR A 104 25.92 15.77 -6.60
C TYR A 104 27.00 14.76 -6.21
N VAL A 105 27.23 14.53 -4.91
CA VAL A 105 28.21 13.52 -4.51
C VAL A 105 27.80 12.14 -5.00
N GLU A 106 28.83 11.36 -5.34
CA GLU A 106 28.76 9.96 -5.79
C GLU A 106 29.80 9.16 -5.01
N TRP A 107 29.61 7.85 -4.92
CA TRP A 107 30.51 6.94 -4.21
C TRP A 107 31.99 7.10 -4.61
N ARG A 108 32.25 7.27 -5.91
CA ARG A 108 33.62 7.47 -6.44
C ARG A 108 34.32 8.68 -5.83
N HIS A 109 33.59 9.77 -5.55
CA HIS A 109 34.19 10.98 -4.99
C HIS A 109 34.71 10.71 -3.58
N LEU A 110 33.88 10.08 -2.75
CA LEU A 110 34.22 9.77 -1.37
C LEU A 110 35.31 8.70 -1.26
N LEU A 111 35.24 7.66 -2.10
CA LEU A 111 36.28 6.63 -2.19
C LEU A 111 37.64 7.23 -2.56
N ILE A 112 37.70 8.10 -3.57
CA ILE A 112 38.95 8.71 -4.01
C ILE A 112 39.52 9.63 -2.93
N VAL A 113 38.69 10.42 -2.25
CA VAL A 113 39.15 11.26 -1.13
C VAL A 113 39.72 10.39 -0.01
N GLU A 114 39.03 9.32 0.39
CA GLU A 114 39.53 8.40 1.41
C GLU A 114 40.87 7.77 1.01
N ALA A 115 40.98 7.25 -0.22
CA ALA A 115 42.20 6.63 -0.70
C ALA A 115 43.40 7.60 -0.70
N VAL A 116 43.20 8.85 -1.12
CA VAL A 116 44.26 9.86 -1.14
C VAL A 116 44.60 10.33 0.27
N VAL A 117 43.63 10.44 1.18
CA VAL A 117 43.88 10.71 2.61
C VAL A 117 44.74 9.60 3.22
N LYS A 118 44.48 8.34 2.85
CA LYS A 118 45.19 7.17 3.38
C LYS A 118 46.64 7.08 2.91
N VAL A 119 46.91 7.35 1.63
CA VAL A 119 48.25 7.12 1.04
C VAL A 119 49.07 8.41 0.82
N GLY A 120 48.46 9.59 0.93
CA GLY A 120 49.14 10.88 0.76
C GLY A 120 49.61 11.17 -0.68
N SER A 121 49.16 10.41 -1.68
CA SER A 121 49.59 10.56 -3.07
C SER A 121 48.46 10.21 -4.05
N ALA A 122 48.15 11.12 -4.97
CA ALA A 122 47.17 10.89 -6.03
C ALA A 122 47.59 9.78 -7.00
N SER A 123 48.89 9.65 -7.28
CA SER A 123 49.42 8.62 -8.17
C SER A 123 49.33 7.22 -7.54
N VAL A 124 49.65 7.10 -6.24
CA VAL A 124 49.54 5.84 -5.51
C VAL A 124 48.07 5.45 -5.36
N ALA A 125 47.20 6.39 -5.00
CA ALA A 125 45.76 6.13 -4.90
C ALA A 125 45.18 5.67 -6.25
N ALA A 126 45.62 6.27 -7.37
CA ALA A 126 45.21 5.86 -8.70
C ALA A 126 45.60 4.40 -9.00
N GLN A 127 46.84 4.01 -8.66
CA GLN A 127 47.30 2.63 -8.79
C GLN A 127 46.48 1.67 -7.92
N THR A 128 46.25 2.00 -6.65
CA THR A 128 45.46 1.17 -5.72
C THR A 128 44.01 0.98 -6.20
N LEU A 129 43.42 2.01 -6.80
CA LEU A 129 42.03 1.97 -7.27
C LEU A 129 41.88 1.45 -8.71
N GLY A 130 42.97 1.10 -9.40
CA GLY A 130 42.95 0.70 -10.81
C GLY A 130 42.49 1.81 -11.76
N MET A 131 42.78 3.06 -11.41
CA MET A 131 42.40 4.27 -12.15
C MET A 131 43.62 4.98 -12.72
N THR A 132 43.41 5.92 -13.66
CA THR A 132 44.47 6.84 -14.09
C THR A 132 44.58 8.01 -13.11
N GLN A 133 45.81 8.50 -12.89
CA GLN A 133 46.03 9.67 -12.03
C GLN A 133 45.24 10.93 -12.50
N PRO A 134 45.13 11.24 -13.81
CA PRO A 134 44.28 12.33 -14.27
C PRO A 134 42.80 12.16 -13.87
N ALA A 135 42.27 10.94 -13.87
CA ALA A 135 40.89 10.68 -13.44
C ALA A 135 40.70 10.91 -11.92
N VAL A 136 41.69 10.53 -11.11
CA VAL A 136 41.72 10.82 -9.67
C VAL A 136 41.76 12.34 -9.44
N SER A 137 42.68 13.06 -10.08
CA SER A 137 42.79 14.52 -9.91
C SER A 137 41.55 15.27 -10.40
N LYS A 138 40.92 14.83 -11.51
CA LYS A 138 39.65 15.39 -11.97
C LYS A 138 38.55 15.20 -10.92
N THR A 139 38.42 13.99 -10.37
CA THR A 139 37.40 13.68 -9.36
C THR A 139 37.62 14.47 -8.06
N LEU A 140 38.88 14.62 -7.63
CA LEU A 140 39.23 15.48 -6.50
C LEU A 140 38.80 16.93 -6.74
N LYS A 141 39.02 17.44 -7.95
CA LYS A 141 38.60 18.80 -8.31
C LYS A 141 37.08 18.96 -8.33
N GLU A 142 36.35 17.95 -8.80
CA GLU A 142 34.88 17.92 -8.78
C GLU A 142 34.36 18.03 -7.34
N ILE A 143 34.88 17.24 -6.39
CA ILE A 143 34.43 17.32 -5.00
C ILE A 143 34.89 18.61 -4.29
N GLU A 144 36.09 19.12 -4.58
CA GLU A 144 36.52 20.45 -4.13
C GLU A 144 35.54 21.54 -4.58
N ASN A 145 35.05 21.47 -5.82
CA ASN A 145 34.02 22.40 -6.30
C ASN A 145 32.67 22.19 -5.62
N MET A 146 32.33 20.98 -5.15
CA MET A 146 31.09 20.76 -4.39
C MET A 146 31.17 21.33 -2.97
N VAL A 147 32.35 21.27 -2.34
CA VAL A 147 32.59 21.77 -0.98
C VAL A 147 33.18 23.18 -0.92
N GLN A 148 33.50 23.79 -2.06
CA GLN A 148 34.00 25.16 -2.20
C GLN A 148 35.27 25.46 -1.38
N GLN A 149 36.09 24.44 -1.12
CA GLN A 149 37.34 24.57 -0.38
C GLN A 149 38.37 23.51 -0.84
N PRO A 150 39.68 23.80 -0.73
CA PRO A 150 40.71 22.84 -1.09
C PRO A 150 40.69 21.64 -0.13
N LEU A 151 40.85 20.43 -0.67
CA LEU A 151 40.89 19.22 0.13
C LEU A 151 42.32 18.86 0.56
N PHE A 152 43.31 19.21 -0.25
CA PHE A 152 44.70 18.87 -0.02
C PHE A 152 45.62 20.07 -0.24
N SER A 153 46.71 20.15 0.51
CA SER A 153 47.83 21.05 0.22
C SER A 153 49.02 20.26 -0.31
N ARG A 154 49.81 20.88 -1.20
CA ARG A 154 51.02 20.26 -1.75
C ARG A 154 52.18 20.42 -0.77
N ALA A 155 52.93 19.35 -0.55
CA ALA A 155 54.17 19.34 0.20
C ALA A 155 55.27 18.59 -0.56
N ARG A 156 56.54 18.75 -0.13
CA ARG A 156 57.69 18.07 -0.74
C ARG A 156 57.55 16.54 -0.83
N ARG A 157 56.77 15.92 0.07
CA ARG A 157 56.58 14.47 0.17
C ARG A 157 55.21 13.98 -0.31
N GLY A 158 54.37 14.83 -0.89
CA GLY A 158 53.05 14.44 -1.39
C GLY A 158 51.93 15.42 -1.05
N LEU A 159 50.73 14.89 -0.88
CA LEU A 159 49.52 15.64 -0.54
C LEU A 159 49.24 15.54 0.96
N ILE A 160 49.08 16.68 1.62
CA ILE A 160 48.67 16.75 3.03
C ILE A 160 47.16 17.00 3.08
N PRO A 161 46.36 16.11 3.71
CA PRO A 161 44.92 16.27 3.80
C PRO A 161 44.54 17.41 4.75
N GLN A 162 43.69 18.31 4.27
CA GLN A 162 43.07 19.37 5.07
C GLN A 162 41.87 18.84 5.88
N ALA A 163 41.29 19.67 6.74
CA ALA A 163 40.17 19.29 7.60
C ALA A 163 38.99 18.69 6.80
N ALA A 164 38.61 19.32 5.68
CA ALA A 164 37.52 18.82 4.85
C ALA A 164 37.79 17.45 4.23
N ALA A 165 39.03 17.18 3.80
CA ALA A 165 39.37 15.86 3.27
C ALA A 165 39.24 14.78 4.35
N LYS A 166 39.66 15.07 5.58
CA LYS A 166 39.52 14.14 6.72
C LYS A 166 38.04 13.88 7.05
N GLN A 167 37.20 14.91 7.04
CA GLN A 167 35.75 14.76 7.27
C GLN A 167 35.08 13.93 6.18
N LEU A 168 35.41 14.17 4.90
CA LEU A 168 34.86 13.39 3.78
C LEU A 168 35.35 11.93 3.77
N ALA A 169 36.61 11.68 4.13
CA ALA A 169 37.12 10.33 4.31
C ALA A 169 36.41 9.60 5.46
N SER A 170 36.23 10.27 6.60
CA SER A 170 35.46 9.75 7.73
C SER A 170 34.00 9.47 7.34
N LEU A 171 33.38 10.35 6.55
CA LEU A 171 32.05 10.12 6.00
C LEU A 171 32.01 8.83 5.20
N PHE A 172 32.95 8.62 4.25
CA PHE A 172 33.02 7.39 3.45
C PHE A 172 33.05 6.14 4.33
N LEU A 173 33.97 6.10 5.29
CA LEU A 173 34.15 4.96 6.21
C LEU A 173 32.91 4.70 7.07
N ARG A 174 32.10 5.73 7.36
CA ARG A 174 30.85 5.60 8.11
C ARG A 174 29.70 5.05 7.26
N ILE A 175 29.57 5.47 6.00
CA ILE A 175 28.41 5.12 5.17
C ILE A 175 28.64 3.89 4.28
N SER A 176 29.89 3.53 3.98
CA SER A 176 30.20 2.36 3.13
C SER A 176 29.74 1.04 3.75
N PRO A 177 29.87 0.78 5.08
CA PRO A 177 29.39 -0.46 5.66
C PRO A 177 27.86 -0.58 5.60
N VAL A 178 27.15 0.52 5.81
CA VAL A 178 25.67 0.58 5.71
C VAL A 178 25.19 0.24 4.29
N ALA A 179 25.91 0.69 3.27
CA ALA A 179 25.60 0.36 1.88
C ALA A 179 25.94 -1.10 1.54
N GLN A 180 27.05 -1.63 2.06
CA GLN A 180 27.48 -3.01 1.82
C GLN A 180 26.59 -4.04 2.53
N SER A 181 26.10 -3.73 3.73
CA SER A 181 25.25 -4.64 4.49
C SER A 181 23.84 -4.75 3.95
N LEU A 182 23.40 -3.86 3.05
CA LEU A 182 22.00 -3.78 2.59
C LEU A 182 21.49 -5.09 2.00
N GLN A 183 22.25 -5.73 1.10
CA GLN A 183 21.85 -7.03 0.54
C GLN A 183 21.73 -8.10 1.61
N HIS A 184 22.65 -8.11 2.59
CA HIS A 184 22.61 -9.06 3.69
C HIS A 184 21.41 -8.80 4.61
N SER A 185 21.07 -7.53 4.87
CA SER A 185 19.87 -7.14 5.62
C SER A 185 18.59 -7.57 4.92
N LEU A 186 18.54 -7.47 3.59
CA LEU A 186 17.40 -7.94 2.79
C LEU A 186 17.27 -9.47 2.81
N GLN A 187 18.38 -10.20 2.76
CA GLN A 187 18.40 -11.67 2.86
C GLN A 187 18.09 -12.18 4.27
N SER A 188 18.38 -11.36 5.29
CA SER A 188 18.15 -11.69 6.70
C SER A 188 16.81 -11.16 7.21
N LEU A 189 15.97 -10.60 6.33
CA LEU A 189 14.60 -10.26 6.69
C LEU A 189 13.94 -11.54 7.23
N PRO A 190 13.36 -11.51 8.44
CA PRO A 190 12.61 -12.63 8.94
C PRO A 190 11.61 -13.06 7.89
N ASN A 191 11.28 -14.37 7.84
CA ASN A 191 10.19 -14.87 7.01
C ASN A 191 8.80 -14.42 7.55
N GLU A 192 8.77 -13.33 8.32
CA GLU A 192 7.59 -12.70 8.88
C GLU A 192 6.83 -11.97 7.78
N LEU A 193 5.56 -12.31 7.68
CA LEU A 193 4.60 -11.61 6.85
C LEU A 193 4.54 -10.14 7.28
N THR A 194 5.00 -9.27 6.39
CA THR A 194 5.15 -7.82 6.61
C THR A 194 4.65 -7.11 5.35
N GLY A 195 4.19 -5.86 5.47
CA GLY A 195 3.75 -5.06 4.32
C GLY A 195 2.39 -4.42 4.55
N ARG A 196 1.52 -4.45 3.54
CA ARG A 196 0.22 -3.79 3.57
C ARG A 196 -0.87 -4.70 2.99
N LEU A 197 -2.02 -4.71 3.64
CA LEU A 197 -3.25 -5.35 3.18
C LEU A 197 -4.36 -4.29 3.16
N SER A 198 -4.84 -3.97 1.97
CA SER A 198 -5.90 -3.00 1.72
C SER A 198 -7.12 -3.70 1.15
N VAL A 199 -8.21 -3.70 1.91
CA VAL A 199 -9.43 -4.45 1.62
C VAL A 199 -10.59 -3.51 1.35
N GLY A 200 -11.19 -3.65 0.17
CA GLY A 200 -12.47 -3.02 -0.15
C GLY A 200 -13.65 -3.81 0.38
N MET A 201 -14.72 -3.13 0.79
CA MET A 201 -15.99 -3.73 1.17
C MET A 201 -17.10 -3.05 0.36
N LEU A 202 -17.87 -3.85 -0.37
CA LEU A 202 -19.08 -3.36 -1.03
C LEU A 202 -20.10 -2.93 0.04
N SER A 203 -21.01 -2.06 -0.38
CA SER A 203 -22.15 -1.65 0.45
C SER A 203 -22.89 -2.86 0.99
N PHE A 204 -23.34 -2.75 2.24
CA PHE A 204 -24.04 -3.82 2.93
C PHE A 204 -23.26 -5.13 2.94
N SER A 205 -21.92 -5.16 3.04
CA SER A 205 -21.19 -6.43 3.01
C SER A 205 -20.07 -6.50 4.03
N CYS A 206 -19.90 -7.69 4.63
CA CYS A 206 -18.70 -8.12 5.34
C CYS A 206 -18.20 -7.22 6.49
N GLN A 207 -19.07 -6.38 7.05
CA GLN A 207 -18.73 -5.39 8.07
C GLN A 207 -18.32 -5.99 9.42
N ASP A 208 -18.49 -7.29 9.57
CA ASP A 208 -18.17 -8.08 10.74
C ASP A 208 -17.02 -9.09 10.49
N ILE A 209 -17.03 -9.80 9.36
CA ILE A 209 -16.00 -10.80 9.06
C ILE A 209 -14.63 -10.17 8.77
N VAL A 210 -14.59 -9.00 8.12
CA VAL A 210 -13.32 -8.32 7.81
C VAL A 210 -12.66 -7.80 9.10
N PRO A 211 -13.35 -7.08 10.00
CA PRO A 211 -12.75 -6.67 11.28
C PRO A 211 -12.28 -7.83 12.14
N ILE A 212 -13.02 -8.95 12.20
CA ILE A 212 -12.61 -10.13 12.98
C ILE A 212 -11.33 -10.75 12.40
N ALA A 213 -11.27 -10.96 11.07
CA ALA A 213 -10.06 -11.44 10.40
C ALA A 213 -8.88 -10.47 10.59
N PHE A 214 -9.14 -9.16 10.50
CA PHE A 214 -8.14 -8.12 10.76
C PHE A 214 -7.62 -8.18 12.19
N ALA A 215 -8.48 -8.39 13.19
CA ALA A 215 -8.06 -8.50 14.58
C ALA A 215 -7.11 -9.69 14.80
N SER A 216 -7.39 -10.83 14.14
CA SER A 216 -6.51 -12.00 14.16
C SER A 216 -5.13 -11.68 13.54
N ILE A 217 -5.12 -11.11 12.34
CA ILE A 217 -3.88 -10.72 11.63
C ILE A 217 -3.09 -9.69 12.42
N PHE A 218 -3.76 -8.66 12.97
CA PHE A 218 -3.13 -7.61 13.75
C PHE A 218 -2.42 -8.15 14.99
N LYS A 219 -2.96 -9.22 15.60
CA LYS A 219 -2.37 -9.89 16.76
C LYS A 219 -1.18 -10.79 16.37
N GLN A 220 -1.27 -11.48 15.24
CA GLN A 220 -0.28 -12.49 14.82
C GLN A 220 0.87 -11.91 13.96
N HIS A 221 0.62 -10.81 13.25
CA HIS A 221 1.52 -10.23 12.25
C HIS A 221 1.64 -8.71 12.42
N SER A 222 2.40 -8.29 13.43
CA SER A 222 2.59 -6.86 13.74
C SER A 222 3.26 -6.05 12.61
N GLY A 223 3.88 -6.73 11.65
CA GLY A 223 4.50 -6.12 10.47
C GLY A 223 3.54 -5.80 9.33
N ILE A 224 2.25 -6.18 9.41
CA ILE A 224 1.25 -5.89 8.37
C ILE A 224 0.46 -4.63 8.75
N ARG A 225 0.47 -3.65 7.85
CA ARG A 225 -0.47 -2.51 7.88
C ARG A 225 -1.80 -2.91 7.27
N LEU A 226 -2.86 -2.87 8.07
CA LEU A 226 -4.22 -3.19 7.63
C LEU A 226 -4.98 -1.91 7.25
N GLN A 227 -5.62 -1.92 6.09
CA GLN A 227 -6.47 -0.84 5.60
C GLN A 227 -7.80 -1.45 5.13
N ALA A 228 -8.92 -0.81 5.48
CA ALA A 228 -10.23 -1.19 5.00
C ALA A 228 -10.97 0.05 4.48
N MET A 229 -11.71 -0.10 3.40
CA MET A 229 -12.50 0.98 2.81
C MET A 229 -13.83 0.46 2.30
N GLN A 230 -14.84 1.32 2.30
CA GLN A 230 -16.15 1.02 1.72
C GLN A 230 -16.34 1.79 0.43
N GLY A 231 -16.94 1.16 -0.57
CA GLY A 231 -17.19 1.82 -1.85
C GLY A 231 -18.09 1.04 -2.80
N PRO A 232 -18.62 1.71 -3.84
CA PRO A 232 -19.37 1.04 -4.89
C PRO A 232 -18.44 0.16 -5.74
N TYR A 233 -19.01 -0.85 -6.40
CA TYR A 233 -18.26 -1.84 -7.16
C TYR A 233 -17.31 -1.24 -8.20
N HIS A 234 -17.76 -0.29 -9.02
CA HIS A 234 -16.92 0.29 -10.08
C HIS A 234 -15.67 0.99 -9.51
N MET A 235 -15.78 1.61 -8.34
CA MET A 235 -14.66 2.23 -7.65
C MET A 235 -13.69 1.16 -7.18
N LEU A 236 -14.16 0.16 -6.43
CA LEU A 236 -13.30 -0.88 -5.87
C LEU A 236 -12.67 -1.76 -6.95
N ALA A 237 -13.41 -2.11 -8.02
CA ALA A 237 -12.89 -2.84 -9.16
C ALA A 237 -11.77 -2.06 -9.88
N ASN A 238 -11.94 -0.76 -10.08
CA ASN A 238 -10.89 0.08 -10.66
C ASN A 238 -9.69 0.22 -9.72
N ALA A 239 -9.91 0.39 -8.41
CA ALA A 239 -8.84 0.46 -7.41
C ALA A 239 -8.02 -0.84 -7.39
N LEU A 240 -8.67 -2.00 -7.45
CA LEU A 240 -8.02 -3.31 -7.49
C LEU A 240 -7.18 -3.49 -8.77
N ARG A 241 -7.74 -3.12 -9.93
CA ARG A 241 -7.01 -3.16 -11.22
C ARG A 241 -5.78 -2.25 -11.20
N GLN A 242 -5.91 -1.07 -10.57
CA GLN A 242 -4.81 -0.13 -10.41
C GLN A 242 -3.81 -0.53 -9.31
N GLY A 243 -4.13 -1.54 -8.48
CA GLY A 243 -3.29 -2.00 -7.38
C GLY A 243 -3.31 -1.08 -6.17
N GLU A 244 -4.38 -0.30 -6.00
CA GLU A 244 -4.60 0.58 -4.85
C GLU A 244 -5.24 -0.16 -3.67
N ILE A 245 -5.90 -1.29 -3.96
CA ILE A 245 -6.37 -2.28 -2.99
C ILE A 245 -5.95 -3.68 -3.44
N ASP A 246 -5.89 -4.61 -2.50
CA ASP A 246 -5.44 -6.00 -2.71
C ASP A 246 -6.59 -6.95 -3.05
N CYS A 247 -7.76 -6.67 -2.47
CA CYS A 247 -9.00 -7.41 -2.74
C CYS A 247 -10.22 -6.58 -2.33
N PHE A 248 -11.42 -6.99 -2.73
CA PHE A 248 -12.64 -6.50 -2.10
C PHE A 248 -13.69 -7.59 -1.93
N LEU A 249 -14.59 -7.41 -0.96
CA LEU A 249 -15.64 -8.37 -0.64
C LEU A 249 -17.04 -7.80 -0.82
N GLY A 250 -17.98 -8.67 -1.17
CA GLY A 250 -19.41 -8.42 -1.05
C GLY A 250 -20.25 -9.32 -1.91
N LEU A 251 -21.53 -8.96 -2.11
CA LEU A 251 -22.43 -9.77 -2.94
C LEU A 251 -21.87 -9.98 -4.34
N MET A 252 -21.77 -11.25 -4.71
CA MET A 252 -21.38 -11.68 -6.04
C MET A 252 -22.39 -11.18 -7.07
N ARG A 253 -21.86 -10.71 -8.19
CA ARG A 253 -22.67 -10.16 -9.28
C ARG A 253 -22.93 -11.21 -10.33
N LYS A 254 -24.13 -11.20 -10.90
CA LYS A 254 -24.42 -11.94 -12.14
C LYS A 254 -23.99 -11.06 -13.31
N GLY A 255 -23.03 -11.51 -14.12
CA GLY A 255 -22.59 -10.79 -15.31
C GLY A 255 -21.07 -10.75 -15.49
N PRO A 256 -20.60 -10.07 -16.54
CA PRO A 256 -19.18 -10.02 -16.84
C PRO A 256 -18.42 -9.21 -15.79
N ILE A 257 -17.39 -9.83 -15.22
CA ILE A 257 -16.35 -9.13 -14.47
C ILE A 257 -15.21 -8.73 -15.42
N HIS A 258 -14.36 -7.79 -15.00
CA HIS A 258 -13.18 -7.45 -15.79
C HIS A 258 -12.29 -8.71 -15.98
N PRO A 259 -11.68 -8.94 -17.16
CA PRO A 259 -10.90 -10.16 -17.45
C PRO A 259 -9.74 -10.41 -16.47
N GLU A 260 -9.16 -9.32 -15.96
CA GLU A 260 -8.05 -9.27 -15.00
C GLU A 260 -8.48 -9.68 -13.58
N LEU A 261 -9.79 -9.73 -13.31
CA LEU A 261 -10.34 -10.04 -12.00
C LEU A 261 -10.89 -11.46 -11.95
N ILE A 262 -10.87 -12.04 -10.76
CA ILE A 262 -11.53 -13.29 -10.42
C ILE A 262 -12.36 -13.07 -9.16
N GLU A 263 -13.49 -13.77 -9.07
CA GLU A 263 -14.36 -13.73 -7.89
C GLU A 263 -14.49 -15.14 -7.33
N LEU A 264 -14.25 -15.30 -6.03
CA LEU A 264 -14.33 -16.57 -5.32
C LEU A 264 -15.49 -16.52 -4.32
N PRO A 265 -16.40 -17.51 -4.30
CA PRO A 265 -17.47 -17.57 -3.32
C PRO A 265 -16.91 -17.80 -1.92
N LEU A 266 -17.46 -17.13 -0.91
CA LEU A 266 -17.04 -17.24 0.48
C LEU A 266 -18.15 -17.69 1.43
N LEU A 267 -19.31 -17.04 1.38
CA LEU A 267 -20.36 -17.23 2.38
C LEU A 267 -21.74 -17.16 1.72
N PRO A 268 -22.56 -18.23 1.82
CA PRO A 268 -23.97 -18.14 1.43
C PRO A 268 -24.74 -17.17 2.33
N ALA A 269 -25.71 -16.47 1.75
CA ALA A 269 -26.58 -15.53 2.42
C ALA A 269 -27.98 -15.55 1.76
N GLN A 270 -28.94 -14.85 2.34
CA GLN A 270 -30.28 -14.73 1.81
C GLN A 270 -30.77 -13.28 1.87
N TYR A 271 -31.48 -12.84 0.84
CA TYR A 271 -32.23 -11.60 0.88
C TYR A 271 -33.36 -11.69 1.91
N ALA A 272 -33.54 -10.62 2.67
CA ALA A 272 -34.56 -10.52 3.70
C ALA A 272 -35.24 -9.16 3.67
N LEU A 273 -36.55 -9.18 3.91
CA LEU A 273 -37.35 -8.00 4.15
C LEU A 273 -37.37 -7.71 5.65
N ILE A 274 -36.88 -6.54 6.04
CA ILE A 274 -36.73 -6.15 7.44
C ILE A 274 -37.61 -4.93 7.73
N ALA A 275 -38.36 -4.99 8.83
CA ALA A 275 -39.10 -3.87 9.38
C ALA A 275 -38.84 -3.76 10.89
N ARG A 276 -39.23 -2.65 11.52
CA ARG A 276 -39.25 -2.55 12.98
C ARG A 276 -40.13 -3.66 13.58
N ALA A 277 -39.78 -4.15 14.76
CA ALA A 277 -40.37 -5.34 15.36
C ALA A 277 -41.88 -5.19 15.65
N ASP A 278 -42.33 -3.96 15.87
CA ASP A 278 -43.70 -3.56 16.14
C ASP A 278 -44.41 -2.96 14.92
N HIS A 279 -43.87 -3.13 13.70
CA HIS A 279 -44.51 -2.66 12.47
C HIS A 279 -45.82 -3.43 12.21
N PRO A 280 -46.93 -2.76 11.85
CA PRO A 280 -48.21 -3.42 11.56
C PRO A 280 -48.16 -4.54 10.51
N ILE A 281 -47.19 -4.45 9.59
CA ILE A 281 -47.04 -5.33 8.44
C ILE A 281 -46.78 -6.78 8.82
N HIS A 282 -46.28 -7.03 10.04
CA HIS A 282 -46.08 -8.39 10.57
C HIS A 282 -47.40 -9.15 10.77
N ASN A 283 -48.52 -8.44 10.96
CA ASN A 283 -49.84 -9.05 11.08
C ASN A 283 -50.58 -9.10 9.74
N ASP A 284 -50.38 -8.06 8.91
CA ASP A 284 -51.20 -7.82 7.72
C ASP A 284 -50.63 -8.45 6.44
N ALA A 285 -49.30 -8.57 6.32
CA ALA A 285 -48.68 -9.08 5.10
C ALA A 285 -48.64 -10.61 5.06
N LYS A 286 -49.20 -11.16 3.99
CA LYS A 286 -49.07 -12.58 3.62
C LYS A 286 -48.33 -12.78 2.30
N THR A 287 -48.30 -11.74 1.47
CA THR A 287 -47.73 -11.75 0.12
C THR A 287 -47.04 -10.43 -0.18
N LEU A 288 -46.22 -10.41 -1.23
CA LEU A 288 -45.57 -9.18 -1.70
C LEU A 288 -46.56 -8.07 -2.09
N ASN A 289 -47.76 -8.43 -2.56
CA ASN A 289 -48.82 -7.47 -2.90
C ASN A 289 -49.22 -6.59 -1.70
N ASN A 290 -49.09 -7.10 -0.47
CA ASN A 290 -49.40 -6.32 0.73
C ASN A 290 -48.38 -5.21 1.00
N LEU A 291 -47.20 -5.25 0.37
CA LEU A 291 -46.08 -4.34 0.63
C LEU A 291 -45.94 -3.22 -0.41
N VAL A 292 -46.81 -3.18 -1.42
CA VAL A 292 -46.70 -2.24 -2.57
C VAL A 292 -46.75 -0.78 -2.14
N ASN A 293 -47.59 -0.46 -1.15
CA ASN A 293 -47.81 0.91 -0.69
C ASN A 293 -46.91 1.33 0.48
N GLU A 294 -45.99 0.47 0.89
CA GLU A 294 -45.07 0.73 1.99
C GLU A 294 -43.94 1.67 1.56
N ARG A 295 -43.24 2.24 2.54
CA ARG A 295 -42.02 3.01 2.27
C ARG A 295 -40.82 2.08 2.24
N TRP A 296 -39.92 2.29 1.28
CA TRP A 296 -38.84 1.35 0.99
C TRP A 296 -37.45 1.95 1.13
N ILE A 297 -36.57 1.23 1.84
CA ILE A 297 -35.12 1.43 1.85
C ILE A 297 -34.51 0.33 0.98
N VAL A 298 -33.87 0.73 -0.12
CA VAL A 298 -33.28 -0.21 -1.08
C VAL A 298 -31.93 0.32 -1.53
N ALA A 299 -31.03 -0.60 -1.88
CA ALA A 299 -29.75 -0.27 -2.47
C ALA A 299 -29.90 0.49 -3.81
N ARG A 300 -28.83 1.19 -4.19
CA ARG A 300 -28.75 1.98 -5.42
C ARG A 300 -28.90 1.10 -6.66
N HIS A 301 -29.31 1.71 -7.77
CA HIS A 301 -29.33 1.08 -9.09
C HIS A 301 -27.97 0.50 -9.49
N GLY A 302 -27.98 -0.64 -10.20
CA GLY A 302 -26.78 -1.37 -10.60
C GLY A 302 -26.12 -2.20 -9.49
N THR A 303 -26.89 -2.57 -8.46
CA THR A 303 -26.47 -3.48 -7.38
C THR A 303 -27.32 -4.75 -7.39
N PRO A 304 -26.76 -5.92 -6.99
CA PRO A 304 -27.54 -7.17 -6.92
C PRO A 304 -28.81 -7.07 -6.07
N ILE A 305 -28.76 -6.33 -4.96
CA ILE A 305 -29.92 -6.09 -4.09
C ILE A 305 -31.02 -5.36 -4.85
N ARG A 306 -30.66 -4.34 -5.64
CA ARG A 306 -31.64 -3.58 -6.43
C ARG A 306 -32.23 -4.41 -7.56
N ASP A 307 -31.40 -5.18 -8.26
CA ASP A 307 -31.88 -6.08 -9.32
C ASP A 307 -32.87 -7.11 -8.75
N TYR A 308 -32.58 -7.63 -7.55
CA TYR A 308 -33.49 -8.52 -6.82
C TYR A 308 -34.79 -7.80 -6.44
N PHE A 309 -34.71 -6.61 -5.83
CA PHE A 309 -35.89 -5.79 -5.50
C PHE A 309 -36.81 -5.56 -6.69
N GLU A 310 -36.25 -5.16 -7.83
CA GLU A 310 -37.03 -4.92 -9.04
C GLU A 310 -37.67 -6.23 -9.54
N SER A 311 -36.94 -7.34 -9.51
CA SER A 311 -37.47 -8.65 -9.91
C SER A 311 -38.66 -9.09 -9.05
N LEU A 312 -38.67 -8.76 -7.75
CA LEU A 312 -39.79 -9.04 -6.86
C LEU A 312 -41.06 -8.33 -7.35
N PHE A 313 -41.01 -7.02 -7.59
CA PHE A 313 -42.21 -6.27 -7.99
C PHE A 313 -42.67 -6.56 -9.41
N HIS A 314 -41.76 -6.83 -10.34
CA HIS A 314 -42.14 -7.30 -11.67
C HIS A 314 -42.86 -8.66 -11.62
N SER A 315 -42.51 -9.55 -10.67
CA SER A 315 -43.17 -10.86 -10.53
C SER A 315 -44.65 -10.80 -10.14
N ILE A 316 -45.10 -9.64 -9.63
CA ILE A 316 -46.50 -9.37 -9.28
C ILE A 316 -47.15 -8.33 -10.21
N ASP A 317 -46.59 -8.14 -11.42
CA ASP A 317 -47.03 -7.17 -12.43
C ASP A 317 -47.22 -5.75 -11.85
N ASN A 318 -46.28 -5.35 -10.98
CA ASN A 318 -46.31 -4.07 -10.31
C ASN A 318 -45.04 -3.27 -10.58
N LYS A 319 -45.18 -1.94 -10.60
CA LYS A 319 -44.04 -1.05 -10.74
C LYS A 319 -43.26 -1.04 -9.42
N PRO A 320 -41.93 -1.25 -9.43
CA PRO A 320 -41.13 -1.10 -8.22
C PRO A 320 -41.37 0.28 -7.58
N PRO A 321 -41.63 0.34 -6.26
CA PRO A 321 -41.86 1.60 -5.55
C PRO A 321 -40.78 2.64 -5.84
N ILE A 322 -41.18 3.91 -5.98
CA ILE A 322 -40.25 5.02 -6.20
C ILE A 322 -39.40 5.17 -4.93
N GLN A 323 -38.09 5.11 -5.16
CA GLN A 323 -37.02 5.10 -4.18
C GLN A 323 -37.18 6.24 -3.14
N ALA A 324 -37.49 5.91 -1.88
CA ALA A 324 -37.63 6.91 -0.84
C ALA A 324 -36.26 7.34 -0.26
N LEU A 325 -35.28 6.42 -0.22
CA LEU A 325 -34.00 6.68 0.44
C LEU A 325 -32.89 5.70 0.02
N GLU A 326 -31.66 6.21 -0.18
CA GLU A 326 -30.44 5.42 -0.44
C GLU A 326 -29.50 5.43 0.77
N MET A 327 -29.10 4.24 1.25
CA MET A 327 -28.03 4.05 2.24
C MET A 327 -26.93 3.14 1.70
N LEU A 328 -25.75 3.20 2.31
CA LEU A 328 -24.56 2.44 1.88
C LEU A 328 -24.10 1.36 2.88
N THR A 329 -24.64 1.35 4.11
CA THR A 329 -24.20 0.44 5.19
C THR A 329 -25.38 -0.24 5.88
N PHE A 330 -25.19 -1.46 6.39
CA PHE A 330 -26.21 -2.17 7.18
C PHE A 330 -26.64 -1.36 8.38
N ALA A 331 -25.68 -0.91 9.20
CA ALA A 331 -25.97 -0.19 10.43
C ALA A 331 -26.85 1.06 10.19
N SER A 332 -26.56 1.84 9.13
CA SER A 332 -27.38 3.01 8.80
C SER A 332 -28.78 2.64 8.31
N SER A 333 -28.92 1.58 7.50
CA SER A 333 -30.23 1.12 7.05
C SER A 333 -31.06 0.55 8.20
N GLU A 334 -30.46 -0.29 9.04
CA GLU A 334 -31.11 -0.88 10.21
C GLU A 334 -31.58 0.20 11.19
N GLU A 335 -30.73 1.17 11.51
CA GLU A 335 -31.12 2.27 12.40
C GLU A 335 -32.24 3.12 11.80
N LEU A 336 -32.25 3.31 10.47
CA LEU A 336 -33.33 4.03 9.81
C LEU A 336 -34.66 3.26 9.84
N VAL A 337 -34.64 1.94 9.64
CA VAL A 337 -35.83 1.09 9.80
C VAL A 337 -36.38 1.18 11.23
N ILE A 338 -35.50 1.13 12.23
CA ILE A 338 -35.90 1.25 13.64
C ILE A 338 -36.63 2.56 13.92
N HIS A 339 -36.24 3.64 13.26
CA HIS A 339 -36.76 5.00 13.47
C HIS A 339 -37.81 5.44 12.43
N SER A 340 -38.37 4.51 11.65
CA SER A 340 -39.38 4.83 10.63
C SER A 340 -40.38 3.70 10.42
N ASP A 341 -41.37 3.93 9.55
CA ASP A 341 -42.28 2.90 9.03
C ASP A 341 -41.82 2.40 7.66
N ALA A 342 -40.51 2.35 7.43
CA ALA A 342 -39.95 1.83 6.19
C ALA A 342 -39.61 0.34 6.31
N ILE A 343 -39.75 -0.35 5.19
CA ILE A 343 -39.27 -1.72 4.98
C ILE A 343 -37.95 -1.64 4.23
N ALA A 344 -36.95 -2.37 4.70
CA ALA A 344 -35.68 -2.53 4.01
C ALA A 344 -35.59 -3.89 3.32
N LEU A 345 -35.13 -3.90 2.06
CA LEU A 345 -34.59 -5.12 1.46
C LEU A 345 -33.09 -5.14 1.70
N LEU A 346 -32.66 -6.09 2.53
CA LEU A 346 -31.26 -6.32 2.90
C LEU A 346 -30.93 -7.79 2.64
N PHE A 347 -29.75 -8.24 3.02
CA PHE A 347 -29.39 -9.65 3.00
C PHE A 347 -28.60 -10.03 4.24
N TYR A 348 -28.70 -11.28 4.66
CA TYR A 348 -28.03 -11.76 5.87
C TYR A 348 -27.53 -13.18 5.65
N ASP A 349 -26.39 -13.51 6.24
CA ASP A 349 -26.05 -14.90 6.51
C ASP A 349 -26.82 -15.41 7.74
N ASP A 350 -26.82 -16.74 7.96
CA ASP A 350 -27.56 -17.38 9.04
C ASP A 350 -27.16 -16.87 10.44
N TRP A 351 -25.89 -16.52 10.63
CA TRP A 351 -25.41 -16.00 11.91
C TRP A 351 -25.98 -14.60 12.15
N ASN A 352 -25.86 -13.71 11.16
CA ASN A 352 -26.26 -12.32 11.28
C ASN A 352 -27.77 -12.16 11.42
N ILE A 353 -28.58 -12.95 10.71
CA ILE A 353 -30.03 -12.93 10.91
C ILE A 353 -30.42 -13.45 12.30
N SER A 354 -29.69 -14.43 12.86
CA SER A 354 -29.93 -14.91 14.24
C SER A 354 -29.56 -13.91 15.33
N LYS A 355 -28.72 -12.91 14.99
CA LYS A 355 -28.26 -11.84 15.88
C LYS A 355 -28.88 -10.48 15.54
N LEU A 356 -29.95 -10.48 14.75
CA LEU A 356 -30.65 -9.26 14.36
C LEU A 356 -31.04 -8.45 15.61
N ASN A 357 -30.93 -7.12 15.51
CA ASN A 357 -31.33 -6.23 16.59
C ASN A 357 -32.77 -6.56 17.05
N PRO A 358 -33.08 -6.71 18.35
CA PRO A 358 -34.42 -7.06 18.82
C PRO A 358 -35.52 -6.06 18.42
N ARG A 359 -35.16 -4.82 18.08
CA ARG A 359 -36.08 -3.80 17.54
C ARG A 359 -36.41 -4.01 16.06
N LEU A 360 -35.79 -4.96 15.40
CA LEU A 360 -36.01 -5.33 14.01
C LEU A 360 -36.57 -6.75 13.94
N LYS A 361 -37.36 -7.01 12.90
CA LYS A 361 -37.93 -8.33 12.64
C LYS A 361 -38.05 -8.56 11.14
N GLN A 362 -37.71 -9.76 10.72
CA GLN A 362 -37.92 -10.20 9.34
C GLN A 362 -39.42 -10.36 9.05
N ILE A 363 -39.88 -9.79 7.94
CA ILE A 363 -41.25 -9.96 7.47
C ILE A 363 -41.40 -11.38 6.92
N SER A 364 -42.34 -12.14 7.49
CA SER A 364 -42.54 -13.56 7.18
C SER A 364 -43.43 -13.77 5.94
N ILE A 365 -42.92 -13.39 4.76
CA ILE A 365 -43.53 -13.73 3.46
C ILE A 365 -42.59 -14.57 2.60
N PRO A 366 -43.10 -15.45 1.73
CA PRO A 366 -42.26 -16.23 0.82
C PRO A 366 -41.62 -15.31 -0.23
N LEU A 367 -40.30 -15.39 -0.37
CA LEU A 367 -39.54 -14.70 -1.40
C LEU A 367 -39.05 -15.70 -2.45
N PRO A 368 -39.17 -15.39 -3.76
CA PRO A 368 -38.65 -16.26 -4.82
C PRO A 368 -37.12 -16.18 -4.89
N ASN A 369 -36.45 -17.33 -4.85
CA ASN A 369 -34.98 -17.46 -4.99
C ASN A 369 -34.18 -16.43 -4.16
N PRO A 370 -34.36 -16.37 -2.83
CA PRO A 370 -33.72 -15.36 -1.99
C PRO A 370 -32.22 -15.62 -1.81
N GLU A 371 -31.70 -16.76 -2.24
CA GLU A 371 -30.31 -17.14 -2.05
C GLU A 371 -29.37 -16.22 -2.82
N CYS A 372 -28.32 -15.78 -2.11
CA CYS A 372 -27.23 -15.00 -2.67
C CYS A 372 -25.90 -15.44 -2.04
N THR A 373 -24.79 -15.00 -2.63
CA THR A 373 -23.46 -15.39 -2.17
C THR A 373 -22.60 -14.15 -1.99
N ILE A 374 -21.97 -14.06 -0.84
CA ILE A 374 -20.88 -13.12 -0.59
C ILE A 374 -19.59 -13.76 -1.10
N GLY A 375 -18.84 -13.00 -1.91
CA GLY A 375 -17.56 -13.44 -2.47
C GLY A 375 -16.42 -12.46 -2.16
N ILE A 376 -15.22 -12.90 -2.51
CA ILE A 376 -14.01 -12.06 -2.57
C ILE A 376 -13.57 -11.92 -4.02
N THR A 377 -13.38 -10.67 -4.45
CA THR A 377 -12.79 -10.34 -5.75
C THR A 377 -11.30 -10.07 -5.59
N LEU A 378 -10.50 -10.71 -6.45
CA LEU A 378 -9.04 -10.65 -6.49
C LEU A 378 -8.57 -10.27 -7.89
N HIS A 379 -7.36 -9.75 -7.99
CA HIS A 379 -6.66 -9.66 -9.27
C HIS A 379 -6.05 -11.01 -9.62
N ARG A 380 -6.22 -11.48 -10.86
CA ARG A 380 -5.80 -12.82 -11.32
C ARG A 380 -4.30 -13.06 -11.12
N GLU A 381 -3.48 -12.05 -11.40
CA GLU A 381 -2.01 -12.16 -11.40
C GLU A 381 -1.34 -11.59 -10.14
N ARG A 382 -2.05 -10.81 -9.32
CA ARG A 382 -1.45 -10.16 -8.13
C ARG A 382 -1.88 -10.89 -6.88
N GLN A 383 -1.22 -12.01 -6.63
CA GLN A 383 -1.41 -12.83 -5.45
C GLN A 383 -0.21 -12.65 -4.52
N SER A 384 -0.45 -12.55 -3.22
CA SER A 384 0.60 -12.40 -2.22
C SER A 384 0.33 -13.32 -1.03
N ALA A 385 1.37 -13.61 -0.25
CA ALA A 385 1.22 -14.35 1.00
C ALA A 385 0.24 -13.65 1.95
N ILE A 386 0.26 -12.30 2.00
CA ILE A 386 -0.65 -11.49 2.82
C ILE A 386 -2.11 -11.71 2.43
N ILE A 387 -2.40 -11.73 1.12
CA ILE A 387 -3.76 -12.02 0.61
C ILE A 387 -4.19 -13.43 0.99
N GLN A 388 -3.30 -14.42 0.88
CA GLN A 388 -3.62 -15.81 1.25
C GLN A 388 -3.90 -15.95 2.75
N THR A 389 -3.05 -15.39 3.61
CA THR A 389 -3.29 -15.34 5.06
C THR A 389 -4.62 -14.70 5.38
N PHE A 390 -4.99 -13.61 4.69
CA PHE A 390 -6.30 -12.99 4.88
C PHE A 390 -7.46 -13.89 4.46
N ILE A 391 -7.36 -14.58 3.33
CA ILE A 391 -8.38 -15.54 2.89
C ILE A 391 -8.53 -16.69 3.89
N GLU A 392 -7.43 -17.18 4.46
CA GLU A 392 -7.46 -18.22 5.50
C GLU A 392 -8.16 -17.73 6.77
N GLU A 393 -7.81 -16.53 7.26
CA GLU A 393 -8.45 -15.92 8.43
C GLU A 393 -9.95 -15.62 8.21
N LEU A 394 -10.34 -15.23 6.99
CA LEU A 394 -11.74 -15.09 6.60
C LEU A 394 -12.48 -16.44 6.68
N LYS A 395 -11.89 -17.50 6.12
CA LYS A 395 -12.49 -18.85 6.17
C LYS A 395 -12.63 -19.37 7.60
N LEU A 396 -11.63 -19.14 8.45
CA LEU A 396 -11.69 -19.48 9.88
C LEU A 396 -12.81 -18.71 10.58
N THR A 397 -12.91 -17.41 10.32
CA THR A 397 -13.98 -16.55 10.87
C THR A 397 -15.36 -17.04 10.45
N ILE A 398 -15.56 -17.36 9.18
CA ILE A 398 -16.82 -17.87 8.64
C ILE A 398 -17.17 -19.22 9.27
N LYS A 399 -16.19 -20.11 9.44
CA LYS A 399 -16.38 -21.41 10.09
C LYS A 399 -16.83 -21.25 11.54
N HIS A 400 -16.23 -20.34 12.31
CA HIS A 400 -16.62 -20.09 13.69
C HIS A 400 -18.01 -19.45 13.83
N LYS A 401 -18.47 -18.71 12.81
CA LYS A 401 -19.84 -18.18 12.74
C LYS A 401 -20.88 -19.22 12.36
N SER A 402 -20.48 -20.37 11.81
CA SER A 402 -21.44 -21.39 11.38
C SER A 402 -22.10 -22.04 12.61
N PRO A 403 -23.45 -22.03 12.72
CA PRO A 403 -24.19 -22.57 13.87
C PRO A 403 -23.86 -24.02 14.21
N SER A 404 -23.40 -24.78 13.21
CA SER A 404 -23.03 -26.21 13.29
C SER A 404 -21.72 -26.51 14.05
N THR A 405 -21.01 -25.49 14.55
CA THR A 405 -19.74 -25.68 15.30
C THR A 405 -19.89 -25.44 16.81
N GLN A 406 -21.11 -25.18 17.31
CA GLN A 406 -21.40 -24.97 18.74
C GLN A 406 -22.31 -26.06 19.37
N LEU A 407 -22.30 -27.27 18.82
CA LEU A 407 -22.96 -28.44 19.41
C LEU A 407 -21.94 -29.43 19.98
#